data_AF-A0A9D9Z6A4-F1
#
_entry.id   AF-A0A9D9Z6A4-F1
#
_cell.length_a   1.000
_cell.length_b   1.000
_cell.length_c   1.000
_cell.angle_alpha   90.00
_cell.angle_beta   90.00
_cell.angle_gamma   90.00
#
_symmetry.space_group_name_H-M   'P 1'
#
loop_
_entity.id
_entity.type
_entity.pdbx_description
1 polymer ?
#
loop_
_entity_poly.entity_id
_entity_poly.type
_entity_poly.pdbx_seq_one_letter_code
_entity_poly.pdbx_strand_id
1 'polypeptide(L)' 'MGSKIPEEKLKALIAFHGHWCPGLATGIKISEVVLDELGRTTDEEIVAVAETDNCAVDAIQFL' A
#
# COMPACT_ATOMS: atom_id res chain seq x y z
N MET A 1 -13.65 -1.68 11.78
CA MET A 1 -13.33 -1.58 10.34
C MET A 1 -12.05 -2.37 10.12
N GLY A 2 -12.11 -3.55 9.49
CA GLY A 2 -10.92 -4.34 9.18
C GLY A 2 -10.30 -3.93 7.84
N SER A 3 -9.01 -4.16 7.65
CA SER A 3 -8.38 -4.03 6.34
C SER A 3 -8.91 -5.11 5.39
N LYS A 4 -9.06 -4.77 4.10
CA LYS A 4 -9.40 -5.71 3.00
C LYS A 4 -8.20 -6.55 2.57
N ILE A 5 -6.98 -6.17 3.00
CA ILE A 5 -5.74 -6.87 2.68
C ILE A 5 -5.57 -8.07 3.61
N PRO A 6 -5.21 -9.27 3.08
CA PRO A 6 -4.96 -10.45 3.91
C PRO A 6 -3.88 -10.19 4.98
N GLU A 7 -4.07 -10.74 6.18
CA GLU A 7 -3.15 -10.54 7.32
C GLU A 7 -1.71 -10.97 7.00
N GLU A 8 -1.53 -12.05 6.24
CA GLU A 8 -0.22 -12.49 5.78
C GLU A 8 0.49 -11.42 4.93
N LYS A 9 -0.24 -10.79 4.01
CA LYS A 9 0.29 -9.73 3.14
C LYS A 9 0.61 -8.47 3.96
N LEU A 10 -0.18 -8.17 4.99
CA LEU A 10 0.13 -7.08 5.94
C LEU A 10 1.41 -7.37 6.75
N LYS A 11 1.62 -8.60 7.22
CA LYS A 11 2.86 -9.00 7.90
C LYS A 11 4.07 -8.89 6.97
N ALA A 12 3.93 -9.32 5.72
CA ALA A 12 4.98 -9.18 4.71
C ALA A 12 5.30 -7.71 4.41
N LEU A 13 4.28 -6.85 4.32
CA LEU A 13 4.45 -5.41 4.15
C LEU A 13 5.17 -4.77 5.35
N ILE A 14 4.79 -5.12 6.57
CA ILE A 14 5.45 -4.61 7.78
C ILE A 14 6.92 -5.05 7.81
N ALA A 15 7.21 -6.29 7.39
CA ALA A 15 8.58 -6.78 7.30
C ALA A 15 9.40 -6.06 6.19
N PHE A 16 8.76 -5.76 5.06
CA PHE A 16 9.36 -4.98 3.97
C PHE A 16 9.69 -3.55 4.41
N HIS A 17 8.74 -2.87 5.07
CA HIS A 17 8.92 -1.52 5.61
C HIS A 17 9.87 -1.49 6.83
N GLY A 18 9.89 -2.57 7.61
CA GLY A 18 10.74 -2.76 8.79
C GLY A 18 10.09 -2.43 10.14
N HIS A 19 8.92 -1.79 10.17
CA HIS A 19 8.17 -1.55 11.42
C HIS A 19 6.68 -1.24 11.16
N TRP A 20 5.88 -1.12 12.22
CA TRP A 20 4.52 -0.60 12.15
C TRP A 20 4.50 0.87 12.60
N CYS A 21 3.96 1.75 11.76
CA CYS A 21 3.80 3.18 12.08
C CYS A 21 2.51 3.75 11.46
N PRO A 22 2.05 4.94 11.91
CA PRO A 22 0.88 5.59 11.33
C PRO A 22 1.02 5.89 9.83
N GLY A 23 2.23 6.16 9.34
CA GLY A 23 2.47 6.40 7.91
C GLY A 23 2.20 5.17 7.05
N LEU A 24 2.67 3.99 7.49
CA LEU A 24 2.38 2.73 6.82
C LEU A 24 0.87 2.40 6.85
N ALA A 25 0.21 2.66 7.98
CA ALA A 25 -1.23 2.48 8.12
C ALA A 25 -2.02 3.34 7.12
N THR A 26 -1.63 4.60 6.94
CA THR A 26 -2.18 5.50 5.91
C THR A 26 -1.95 4.94 4.51
N GLY A 27 -0.74 4.49 4.20
CA GLY A 27 -0.41 3.90 2.90
C GLY A 27 -1.24 2.66 2.57
N ILE A 28 -1.53 1.79 3.56
CA ILE A 28 -2.42 0.63 3.38
C ILE A 28 -3.83 1.09 2.99
N LYS A 29 -4.36 2.12 3.65
CA LYS A 29 -5.68 2.67 3.33
C LYS A 29 -5.74 3.31 1.95
N ILE A 30 -4.70 4.03 1.55
CA ILE A 30 -4.58 4.58 0.19
C ILE A 30 -4.57 3.46 -0.84
N SER A 31 -3.76 2.42 -0.60
CA SER A 31 -3.62 1.28 -1.52
C SER A 31 -4.93 0.51 -1.67
N GLU A 32 -5.71 0.34 -0.60
CA GLU A 32 -7.04 -0.27 -0.68
C GLU A 32 -7.98 0.52 -1.60
N VAL A 33 -8.01 1.85 -1.48
CA VAL A 33 -8.83 2.70 -2.36
C VAL A 33 -8.35 2.60 -3.80
N VAL A 34 -7.04 2.65 -4.03
CA VAL A 34 -6.47 2.54 -5.39
C VAL A 34 -6.81 1.19 -6.03
N LEU A 35 -6.70 0.09 -5.28
CA LEU A 35 -7.05 -1.25 -5.77
C LEU A 35 -8.55 -1.42 -6.04
N ASP A 36 -9.41 -0.76 -5.26
CA ASP A 36 -10.86 -0.77 -5.50
C ASP A 36 -11.23 0.05 -6.76
N GLU A 37 -10.59 1.21 -6.97
CA GLU A 37 -10.94 2.17 -8.03
C GLU A 37 -10.26 1.87 -9.38
N LEU A 38 -8.98 1.48 -9.36
CA LEU A 38 -8.16 1.29 -10.56
C LEU A 38 -7.88 -0.19 -10.85
N GLY A 39 -8.09 -1.08 -9.87
CA GLY A 39 -7.78 -2.49 -10.01
C GLY A 39 -6.28 -2.76 -10.19
N ARG A 40 -5.97 -3.83 -10.91
CA ARG A 40 -4.61 -4.19 -11.31
C ARG A 40 -4.55 -4.30 -12.82
N THR A 41 -3.55 -3.65 -13.40
CA THR A 41 -3.34 -3.61 -14.83
C THR A 41 -2.45 -4.76 -15.29
N THR A 42 -2.70 -5.26 -16.51
CA THR A 42 -1.93 -6.35 -17.14
C THR A 42 -1.12 -5.91 -18.36
N ASP A 43 -1.49 -4.79 -18.99
CA ASP A 43 -0.88 -4.27 -20.23
C ASP A 43 -0.26 -2.87 -20.07
N GLU A 44 -0.91 -1.99 -19.32
CA GLU A 44 -0.42 -0.67 -18.91
C GLU A 44 0.25 -0.78 -17.52
N GLU A 45 1.06 0.19 -17.10
CA GLU A 45 1.61 0.24 -15.73
C GLU A 45 0.92 1.36 -14.93
N ILE A 46 0.38 1.04 -13.76
CA ILE A 46 -0.12 2.06 -12.83
C ILE A 46 1.10 2.67 -12.14
N VAL A 47 1.31 3.97 -12.36
CA VAL A 47 2.40 4.73 -11.76
C VAL A 47 1.88 5.66 -10.66
N ALA A 48 2.63 5.75 -9.56
CA ALA A 48 2.35 6.67 -8.46
C ALA A 48 3.35 7.83 -8.47
N VAL A 49 2.86 9.06 -8.32
CA VAL A 49 3.69 10.25 -8.07
C VAL A 49 3.57 10.58 -6.58
N ALA A 50 4.66 10.40 -5.84
CA ALA A 50 4.71 10.73 -4.43
C ALA A 50 5.22 12.17 -4.24
N GLU A 51 4.41 13.03 -3.65
CA GLU A 51 4.79 14.41 -3.31
C GLU A 51 5.66 14.50 -2.05
N THR A 52 5.77 13.40 -1.30
CA THR A 52 6.50 13.33 -0.04
C THR A 52 7.15 11.96 0.12
N ASP A 53 8.41 11.98 0.55
CA ASP A 53 9.16 10.78 0.94
C ASP A 53 8.79 10.39 2.38
N ASN A 54 7.76 9.58 2.53
CA ASN A 54 7.29 9.10 3.82
C ASN A 54 6.87 7.64 3.76
N CYS A 55 6.66 7.01 4.92
CA CYS A 55 6.38 5.58 5.05
C CYS A 55 5.15 5.06 4.27
N ALA A 56 4.24 5.93 3.83
CA ALA A 56 3.06 5.50 3.07
C ALA A 56 3.44 4.97 1.68
N VAL A 57 4.53 5.47 1.08
CA VAL A 57 4.97 5.08 -0.27
C VAL A 57 5.31 3.61 -0.36
N ASP A 58 5.84 3.02 0.71
CA ASP A 58 6.18 1.59 0.77
C ASP A 58 4.95 0.70 0.64
N ALA A 59 3.81 1.11 1.23
CA ALA A 59 2.56 0.37 1.07
C ALA A 59 2.03 0.45 -0.36
N ILE A 60 2.11 1.64 -0.99
CA ILE A 60 1.69 1.85 -2.38
C ILE A 60 2.54 1.01 -3.34
N GLN A 61 3.84 0.91 -3.10
CA GLN A 61 4.76 0.13 -3.93
C GLN A 61 4.56 -1.39 -3.75
N PHE A 62 4.28 -1.84 -2.52
CA PHE A 62 4.20 -3.26 -2.21
C PHE A 62 2.84 -3.90 -2.54
N LEU A 63 1.74 -3.16 -2.37
CA LEU A 63 0.37 -3.71 -2.43
C LEU A 63 -0.21 -3.76 -3.84
#